data_AF-B7G1R6-F1
#
_entry.id   AF-B7G1R6-F1
#
_cell.length_a   1.000
_cell.length_b   1.000
_cell.length_c   1.000
_cell.angle_alpha   90.00
_cell.angle_beta   90.00
_cell.angle_gamma   90.00
#
_symmetry.space_group_name_H-M   'P 1'
#
loop_
_entity.id
_entity.type
_entity.pdbx_description
1 polymer ?
#
loop_
_entity_poly.entity_id
_entity_poly.type
_entity_poly.pdbx_seq_one_letter_code
_entity_poly.pdbx_strand_id
1 'polypeptide(L)'
;MITCFGKTVAPMGFFGAAKKQTDEHMTSYGSHISVIFQVWGSKWPTVFPYCLFNVCVMVILSFVDSHFDGKYSVDVSTQGHGFLTLVVAFLLVSRVNTGLTRYESARDSIGVMYRECRELVQNVCVFTELVQRGAHHDRSQWEDGMRVPIRMAYLLRKTICSQAGRLAEPMAISHENKLLTFAHCFEVFLITYGFMGLEVVAMDLDNPFGDDPNDFDNSALACTAYEDTYLTILDIDGDEWMNKLRFRVHGQEGDCPFPDEKTSLLSSTV
;
A
#
# COMPACT_ATOMS: atom_id res chain seq x y z
N MET A 1 34.87 29.25 40.22
CA MET A 1 33.92 28.51 41.07
C MET A 1 32.62 28.41 40.29
N ILE A 2 32.50 27.33 39.53
CA ILE A 2 31.47 27.06 38.52
C ILE A 2 30.61 25.93 39.09
N THR A 3 29.31 26.13 39.24
CA THR A 3 28.31 25.08 39.46
C THR A 3 27.05 25.51 38.70
N CYS A 4 26.74 24.81 37.60
CA CYS A 4 25.69 23.79 37.50
C CYS A 4 24.29 24.37 37.24
N PHE A 5 23.82 24.26 36.00
CA PHE A 5 22.49 23.71 35.69
C PHE A 5 22.44 23.29 34.21
N GLY A 6 23.02 22.12 33.93
CA GLY A 6 22.77 21.39 32.69
C GLY A 6 21.49 20.57 32.85
N LYS A 7 20.41 20.99 32.21
CA LYS A 7 19.29 20.10 31.88
C LYS A 7 19.58 19.52 30.49
N THR A 8 20.17 18.33 30.48
CA THR A 8 20.24 17.45 29.33
C THR A 8 18.82 17.08 28.91
N VAL A 9 18.35 17.68 27.83
CA VAL A 9 17.16 17.21 27.11
C VAL A 9 17.55 15.89 26.46
N ALA A 10 16.89 14.80 26.87
CA ALA A 10 17.10 13.50 26.28
C ALA A 10 16.72 13.54 24.79
N PRO A 11 17.52 12.99 23.87
CA PRO A 11 17.12 12.85 22.48
C PRO A 11 15.92 11.92 22.41
N MET A 12 14.80 12.45 21.91
CA MET A 12 13.56 11.72 21.70
C MET A 12 13.82 10.59 20.69
N GLY A 13 13.87 9.35 21.19
CA GLY A 13 14.22 8.14 20.44
C GLY A 13 13.13 7.65 19.49
N PHE A 14 12.59 8.52 18.63
CA PHE A 14 11.50 8.17 17.71
C PHE A 14 11.95 7.33 16.51
N PHE A 15 13.26 7.23 16.24
CA PHE A 15 13.81 6.38 15.18
C PHE A 15 14.16 4.94 15.62
N GLY A 16 14.04 4.62 16.92
CA GLY A 16 14.32 3.28 17.44
C GLY A 16 13.18 2.27 17.26
N ALA A 17 11.94 2.74 17.17
CA ALA A 17 10.76 1.88 16.98
C ALA A 17 10.60 1.41 15.54
N ALA A 18 10.96 2.24 14.54
CA ALA A 18 10.84 1.89 13.13
C ALA A 18 11.82 0.77 12.70
N LYS A 19 12.97 0.63 13.37
CA LYS A 19 13.96 -0.42 13.07
C LYS A 19 13.63 -1.75 13.74
N LYS A 20 13.00 -1.72 14.92
CA LYS A 20 12.52 -2.95 15.57
C LYS A 20 11.35 -3.59 14.82
N GLN A 21 10.54 -2.78 14.14
CA GLN A 21 9.44 -3.26 13.31
C GLN A 21 9.91 -3.88 11.99
N THR A 22 11.07 -3.49 11.45
CA THR A 22 11.59 -4.08 10.20
C THR A 22 12.28 -5.44 10.41
N ASP A 23 12.91 -5.66 11.56
CA ASP A 23 13.51 -6.98 11.89
C ASP A 23 12.46 -7.98 12.45
N GLU A 24 11.36 -7.52 13.05
CA GLU A 24 10.18 -8.36 13.35
C GLU A 24 9.34 -8.68 12.10
N HIS A 25 9.36 -7.84 11.06
CA HIS A 25 8.69 -8.14 9.78
C HIS A 25 9.39 -9.23 8.94
N MET A 26 10.68 -9.51 9.19
CA MET A 26 11.43 -10.53 8.42
C MET A 26 11.53 -11.89 9.13
N THR A 27 11.11 -11.99 10.40
CA THR A 27 11.02 -13.24 11.16
C THR A 27 9.61 -13.82 11.23
N SER A 28 8.60 -13.10 10.73
CA SER A 28 7.24 -13.60 10.57
C SER A 28 7.00 -14.22 9.18
N TYR A 29 7.86 -15.15 8.75
CA TYR A 29 7.46 -16.21 7.80
C TYR A 29 6.59 -17.26 8.51
N GLY A 30 5.71 -16.80 9.41
CA GLY A 30 4.65 -17.58 10.00
C GLY A 30 3.66 -17.95 8.90
N SER A 31 3.93 -19.10 8.28
CA SER A 31 3.05 -19.86 7.41
C SER A 31 2.37 -19.04 6.30
N HIS A 32 2.97 -18.98 5.10
CA HIS A 32 2.24 -18.65 3.86
C HIS A 32 0.91 -19.41 3.74
N ILE A 33 0.86 -20.61 4.32
CA ILE A 33 -0.34 -21.43 4.50
C ILE A 33 -1.45 -20.68 5.28
N SER A 34 -1.10 -19.94 6.33
CA SER A 34 -2.04 -19.11 7.09
C SER A 34 -2.66 -18.01 6.22
N VAL A 35 -1.86 -17.40 5.34
CA VAL A 35 -2.36 -16.39 4.39
C VAL A 35 -3.30 -17.03 3.35
N ILE A 36 -2.96 -18.24 2.88
CA ILE A 36 -3.82 -18.98 1.93
C ILE A 36 -5.19 -19.33 2.55
N PHE A 37 -5.22 -19.65 3.84
CA PHE A 37 -6.45 -19.99 4.57
C PHE A 37 -7.11 -18.82 5.30
N GLN A 38 -6.60 -17.59 5.12
CA GLN A 38 -7.21 -16.41 5.72
C GLN A 38 -8.55 -16.13 5.02
N VAL A 39 -9.65 -16.15 5.76
CA VAL A 39 -11.00 -15.88 5.21
C VAL A 39 -11.28 -14.39 5.10
N TRP A 40 -10.73 -13.59 6.01
CA TRP A 40 -10.98 -12.15 6.05
C TRP A 40 -9.95 -11.38 5.22
N GLY A 41 -10.41 -10.57 4.27
CA GLY A 41 -9.54 -9.92 3.29
C GLY A 41 -9.13 -10.82 2.12
N SER A 42 -9.56 -12.09 2.09
CA SER A 42 -9.39 -12.93 0.91
C SER A 42 -10.59 -12.86 -0.02
N LYS A 43 -10.31 -13.05 -1.31
CA LYS A 43 -11.32 -13.08 -2.37
C LYS A 43 -11.97 -14.46 -2.53
N TRP A 44 -11.68 -15.38 -1.59
CA TRP A 44 -12.27 -16.72 -1.51
C TRP A 44 -13.80 -16.74 -1.61
N PRO A 45 -14.55 -15.93 -0.82
CA PRO A 45 -16.02 -15.97 -0.83
C PRO A 45 -16.62 -15.59 -2.18
N THR A 46 -15.96 -14.69 -2.90
CA THR A 46 -16.40 -14.20 -4.22
C THR A 46 -16.18 -15.25 -5.31
N VAL A 47 -15.06 -15.99 -5.24
CA VAL A 47 -14.68 -16.97 -6.28
C VAL A 47 -15.32 -18.34 -6.04
N PHE A 48 -15.52 -18.72 -4.77
CA PHE A 48 -16.06 -20.02 -4.36
C PHE A 48 -17.37 -20.44 -5.06
N PRO A 49 -18.41 -19.60 -5.24
CA PRO A 49 -19.64 -20.02 -5.93
C PRO A 49 -19.40 -20.44 -7.38
N TYR A 50 -18.46 -19.81 -8.09
CA TYR A 50 -18.09 -20.18 -9.45
C TYR A 50 -17.40 -21.55 -9.49
N CYS A 51 -16.49 -21.80 -8.54
CA CYS A 51 -15.84 -23.10 -8.41
C CYS A 51 -16.84 -24.21 -8.09
N LEU A 52 -17.76 -23.98 -7.15
CA LEU A 52 -18.80 -24.94 -6.80
C LEU A 52 -19.70 -25.23 -8.00
N PHE A 53 -20.12 -24.20 -8.73
CA PHE A 53 -20.92 -24.35 -9.94
C PHE A 53 -20.22 -25.24 -10.98
N ASN A 54 -18.94 -24.99 -11.28
CA ASN A 54 -18.18 -25.80 -12.24
C ASN A 54 -17.99 -27.25 -11.79
N VAL A 55 -17.75 -27.49 -10.50
CA VAL A 55 -17.69 -28.86 -9.95
C VAL A 55 -19.05 -29.55 -10.06
N CYS A 56 -20.15 -28.85 -9.75
CA CYS A 56 -21.50 -29.38 -9.92
C CYS A 56 -21.79 -29.78 -11.38
N VAL A 57 -21.41 -28.93 -12.35
CA VAL A 57 -21.55 -29.25 -13.77
C VAL A 57 -20.75 -30.51 -14.15
N MET A 58 -19.50 -30.64 -13.67
CA MET A 58 -18.68 -31.83 -13.94
C MET A 58 -19.26 -33.11 -13.34
N VAL A 59 -19.81 -33.05 -12.13
CA VAL A 59 -20.49 -34.19 -11.48
C VAL A 59 -21.74 -34.58 -12.25
N ILE A 60 -22.54 -33.60 -12.71
CA ILE A 60 -23.73 -33.86 -13.54
C ILE A 60 -23.34 -34.54 -14.86
N LEU A 61 -22.32 -34.02 -15.55
CA LEU A 61 -21.83 -34.63 -16.80
C LEU A 61 -21.34 -36.07 -16.57
N SER A 62 -20.60 -36.30 -15.49
CA SER A 62 -20.14 -37.66 -15.12
C SER A 62 -21.30 -38.60 -14.80
N PHE A 63 -22.34 -38.10 -14.13
CA PHE A 63 -23.53 -38.89 -13.82
C PHE A 63 -24.33 -39.24 -15.08
N VAL A 64 -24.53 -38.27 -15.97
CA VAL A 64 -25.20 -38.47 -17.26
C VAL A 64 -24.45 -39.51 -18.10
N ASP A 65 -23.12 -39.39 -18.22
CA ASP A 65 -22.30 -40.36 -18.97
C ASP A 65 -22.46 -41.79 -18.41
N SER A 66 -22.46 -41.94 -17.08
CA SER A 66 -22.66 -43.23 -16.41
C SER A 66 -24.06 -43.81 -16.60
N HIS A 67 -25.09 -42.96 -16.72
CA HIS A 67 -26.49 -43.40 -16.82
C HIS A 67 -26.87 -43.81 -18.25
N PHE A 68 -26.26 -43.20 -19.26
CA PHE A 68 -26.58 -43.43 -20.67
C PHE A 68 -25.65 -44.45 -21.36
N ASP A 69 -24.82 -45.16 -20.60
CA ASP A 69 -24.00 -46.30 -21.04
C ASP A 69 -23.14 -45.96 -22.28
N GLY A 70 -22.69 -44.69 -22.37
CA GLY A 70 -21.89 -44.18 -23.49
C GLY A 70 -22.59 -44.10 -24.84
N LYS A 71 -23.94 -44.22 -24.92
CA LYS A 71 -24.67 -44.09 -26.20
C LYS A 71 -24.55 -42.71 -26.86
N TYR A 72 -24.27 -41.68 -26.07
CA TYR A 72 -24.03 -40.33 -26.54
C TYR A 72 -22.60 -39.92 -26.18
N SER A 73 -21.63 -40.26 -27.04
CA SER A 73 -20.26 -39.76 -26.90
C SER A 73 -20.23 -38.29 -27.32
N VAL A 74 -20.27 -37.37 -26.35
CA VAL A 74 -19.95 -35.96 -26.60
C VAL A 74 -18.43 -35.86 -26.71
N ASP A 75 -17.92 -36.11 -27.91
CA ASP A 75 -16.48 -36.04 -28.17
C ASP A 75 -16.09 -34.58 -28.40
N VAL A 76 -15.64 -33.93 -27.33
CA VAL A 76 -15.16 -32.55 -27.39
C VAL A 76 -13.68 -32.59 -27.79
N SER A 77 -13.34 -31.88 -28.89
CA SER A 77 -11.96 -31.83 -29.37
C SER A 77 -11.01 -31.28 -28.29
N THR A 78 -10.15 -32.16 -27.77
CA THR A 78 -9.13 -31.83 -26.77
C THR A 78 -8.13 -30.79 -27.28
N GLN A 79 -7.86 -30.79 -28.59
CA GLN A 79 -6.95 -29.85 -29.25
C GLN A 79 -7.46 -28.40 -29.17
N GLY A 80 -8.76 -28.19 -29.39
CA GLY A 80 -9.36 -26.86 -29.31
C GLY A 80 -9.36 -26.31 -27.89
N HIS A 81 -9.61 -27.16 -26.89
CA HIS A 81 -9.62 -26.77 -25.48
C HIS A 81 -8.22 -26.40 -24.98
N GLY A 82 -7.18 -27.16 -25.35
CA GLY A 82 -5.80 -26.81 -24.99
C GLY A 82 -5.37 -25.44 -25.52
N PHE A 83 -5.70 -25.14 -26.78
CA PHE A 83 -5.41 -23.83 -27.37
C PHE A 83 -6.20 -22.70 -26.69
N LEU A 84 -7.50 -22.90 -26.45
CA LEU A 84 -8.34 -21.90 -25.79
C LEU A 84 -7.83 -21.58 -24.38
N THR A 85 -7.52 -22.61 -23.57
CA THR A 85 -6.96 -22.42 -22.22
C THR A 85 -5.64 -21.66 -22.25
N LEU A 86 -4.77 -21.93 -23.22
CA LEU A 86 -3.50 -21.21 -23.38
C LEU A 86 -3.74 -19.73 -23.72
N VAL A 87 -4.65 -19.44 -24.65
CA VAL A 87 -4.99 -18.05 -25.03
C VAL A 87 -5.60 -17.29 -23.85
N VAL A 88 -6.55 -17.91 -23.14
CA VAL A 88 -7.18 -17.29 -21.96
C VAL A 88 -6.15 -17.05 -20.86
N ALA A 89 -5.24 -18.00 -20.61
CA ALA A 89 -4.16 -17.84 -19.63
C ALA A 89 -3.25 -16.65 -19.98
N PHE A 90 -2.85 -16.54 -21.24
CA PHE A 90 -2.02 -15.45 -21.71
C PHE A 90 -2.71 -14.09 -21.56
N LEU A 91 -3.98 -13.98 -21.99
CA LEU A 91 -4.75 -12.73 -21.90
C LEU A 91 -4.94 -12.30 -20.44
N LEU A 92 -5.24 -13.26 -19.56
CA LEU A 92 -5.43 -12.99 -18.15
C LEU A 92 -4.14 -12.54 -17.46
N VAL A 93 -3.01 -13.22 -17.72
CA VAL A 93 -1.71 -12.80 -17.16
C VAL A 93 -1.34 -11.39 -17.66
N SER A 94 -1.56 -11.10 -18.95
CA SER A 94 -1.33 -9.77 -19.50
C SER A 94 -2.19 -8.70 -18.82
N ARG A 95 -3.46 -9.03 -18.51
CA ARG A 95 -4.37 -8.11 -17.82
C ARG A 95 -3.93 -7.86 -16.38
N VAL A 96 -3.68 -8.92 -15.60
CA VAL A 96 -3.20 -8.81 -14.21
C VAL A 96 -1.91 -7.98 -14.16
N ASN A 97 -0.98 -8.22 -15.08
CA ASN A 97 0.27 -7.47 -15.14
C ASN A 97 0.05 -5.98 -15.42
N THR A 98 -0.90 -5.65 -16.31
CA THR A 98 -1.27 -4.26 -16.60
C THR A 98 -1.90 -3.59 -15.38
N GLY A 99 -2.82 -4.29 -14.69
CA GLY A 99 -3.42 -3.82 -13.44
C GLY A 99 -2.37 -3.57 -12.35
N LEU A 100 -1.43 -4.52 -12.18
CA LEU A 100 -0.34 -4.38 -11.22
C LEU A 100 0.56 -3.17 -11.53
N THR A 101 0.94 -2.96 -12.79
CA THR A 101 1.75 -1.80 -13.17
C THR A 101 1.01 -0.48 -12.87
N ARG A 102 -0.31 -0.42 -13.08
CA ARG A 102 -1.13 0.75 -12.73
C ARG A 102 -1.17 0.97 -11.22
N TYR A 103 -1.38 -0.08 -10.44
CA TYR A 103 -1.36 -0.05 -8.99
C TYR A 103 -0.02 0.47 -8.46
N GLU A 104 1.10 -0.05 -8.97
CA GLU A 104 2.45 0.40 -8.61
C GLU A 104 2.68 1.87 -9.00
N SER A 105 2.24 2.27 -10.20
CA SER A 105 2.34 3.68 -10.65
C SER A 105 1.53 4.63 -9.76
N ALA A 106 0.35 4.21 -9.31
CA ALA A 106 -0.48 4.97 -8.37
C ALA A 106 0.20 5.09 -7.00
N ARG A 107 0.72 3.98 -6.46
CA ARG A 107 1.49 3.95 -5.22
C ARG A 107 2.70 4.89 -5.28
N ASP A 108 3.46 4.85 -6.36
CA ASP A 108 4.61 5.71 -6.57
C ASP A 108 4.22 7.19 -6.63
N SER A 109 3.11 7.51 -7.30
CA SER A 109 2.59 8.88 -7.38
C SER A 109 2.19 9.43 -6.01
N ILE A 110 1.52 8.62 -5.17
CA ILE A 110 1.20 8.96 -3.78
C ILE A 110 2.49 9.18 -2.97
N GLY A 111 3.48 8.31 -3.14
CA GLY A 111 4.77 8.42 -2.47
C GLY A 111 5.51 9.72 -2.82
N VAL A 112 5.50 10.10 -4.11
CA VAL A 112 6.03 11.39 -4.57
C VAL A 112 5.25 12.54 -3.96
N MET A 113 3.92 12.53 -4.05
CA MET A 113 3.07 13.59 -3.47
C MET A 113 3.36 13.83 -1.98
N TYR A 114 3.44 12.76 -1.19
CA TYR A 114 3.75 12.86 0.24
C TYR A 114 5.15 13.43 0.50
N ARG A 115 6.16 13.00 -0.27
CA ARG A 115 7.52 13.55 -0.18
C ARG A 115 7.55 15.03 -0.53
N GLU A 116 6.95 15.44 -1.64
CA GLU A 116 6.91 16.85 -2.06
C GLU A 116 6.14 17.72 -1.06
N CYS A 117 5.08 17.19 -0.43
CA CYS A 117 4.36 17.87 0.64
C CYS A 117 5.28 18.16 1.84
N ARG A 118 6.08 17.18 2.26
CA ARG A 118 7.07 17.37 3.35
C ARG A 118 8.15 18.37 2.97
N GLU A 119 8.68 18.30 1.75
CA GLU A 119 9.68 19.26 1.26
C GLU A 119 9.10 20.68 1.20
N LEU A 120 7.84 20.84 0.79
CA LEU A 120 7.15 22.12 0.80
C LEU A 120 7.01 22.69 2.21
N VAL A 121 6.54 21.87 3.18
CA VAL A 121 6.40 22.30 4.58
C VAL A 121 7.76 22.73 5.13
N GLN A 122 8.82 21.92 4.92
CA GLN A 122 10.18 22.27 5.33
C GLN A 122 10.68 23.58 4.71
N ASN A 123 10.42 23.80 3.42
CA ASN A 123 10.81 25.04 2.75
C ASN A 123 10.08 26.26 3.34
N VAL A 124 8.76 26.17 3.56
CA VAL A 124 7.97 27.25 4.19
C VAL A 124 8.51 27.58 5.58
N CYS A 125 8.86 26.56 6.35
CA CYS A 125 9.45 26.66 7.67
C CYS A 125 10.81 27.38 7.66
N VAL A 126 11.71 27.00 6.75
CA VAL A 126 13.02 27.67 6.58
C VAL A 126 12.84 29.13 6.16
N PHE A 127 11.91 29.44 5.25
CA PHE A 127 11.63 30.82 4.84
C PHE A 127 11.07 31.67 5.99
N THR A 128 10.20 31.11 6.82
CA THR A 128 9.60 31.80 7.97
C THR A 128 10.66 32.13 9.01
N GLU A 129 11.57 31.20 9.31
CA GLU A 129 12.68 31.41 10.23
C GLU A 129 13.66 32.49 9.72
N LEU A 130 13.93 32.52 8.41
CA LEU A 130 14.77 33.57 7.80
C LEU A 130 14.16 34.97 7.94
N VAL A 131 12.84 35.10 7.78
CA VAL A 131 12.14 36.38 7.94
C VAL A 131 12.20 36.85 9.40
N GLN A 132 11.99 35.96 10.37
CA GLN A 132 12.10 36.30 11.80
C GLN A 132 13.53 36.69 12.19
N ARG A 133 14.55 35.98 11.68
CA ARG A 133 15.96 36.27 11.97
C ARG A 133 16.48 37.53 11.28
N GLY A 134 15.91 37.94 10.15
CA GLY A 134 16.24 39.19 9.46
C GLY A 134 15.97 40.46 10.28
N ALA A 135 15.18 40.37 11.37
CA ALA A 135 14.97 41.46 12.31
C ALA A 135 16.09 41.62 13.36
N HIS A 136 17.04 40.68 13.45
CA HIS A 136 18.19 40.74 14.38
C HIS A 136 19.52 40.61 13.60
N HIS A 137 20.26 41.71 13.52
CA HIS A 137 21.52 41.86 12.80
C HIS A 137 22.60 40.83 13.20
N ASP A 138 23.35 40.36 12.19
CA ASP A 138 24.66 39.69 12.20
C ASP A 138 24.81 38.30 12.86
N ARG A 139 24.78 37.23 12.04
CA ARG A 139 26.01 36.41 11.77
C ARG A 139 25.86 35.26 10.77
N SER A 140 27.03 34.93 10.22
CA SER A 140 27.48 33.95 9.23
C SER A 140 27.58 32.49 9.73
N GLN A 141 26.51 31.70 9.58
CA GLN A 141 26.56 30.23 9.68
C GLN A 141 25.70 29.50 8.63
N TRP A 142 25.07 30.25 7.73
CA TRP A 142 24.11 29.75 6.75
C TRP A 142 24.74 28.95 5.60
N GLU A 143 26.07 29.00 5.42
CA GLU A 143 26.77 28.28 4.35
C GLU A 143 27.04 26.78 4.66
N ASP A 144 26.96 26.33 5.91
CA ASP A 144 27.31 24.94 6.27
C ASP A 144 26.12 23.98 6.41
N GLY A 145 24.88 24.48 6.40
CA GLY A 145 23.66 23.67 6.58
C GLY A 145 23.16 22.91 5.35
N MET A 146 23.62 23.24 4.14
CA MET A 146 23.10 22.69 2.88
C MET A 146 23.72 21.34 2.43
N ARG A 147 24.52 20.64 3.25
CA ARG A 147 25.21 19.38 2.83
C ARG A 147 24.41 18.08 3.02
N VAL A 148 23.24 18.12 3.65
CA VAL A 148 22.45 16.92 3.97
C VAL A 148 21.55 16.42 2.81
N PRO A 149 20.88 17.28 2.02
CA PRO A 149 20.01 16.82 0.92
C PRO A 149 20.76 16.10 -0.21
N ILE A 150 22.00 16.52 -0.50
CA ILE A 150 22.84 15.97 -1.57
C ILE A 150 23.31 14.54 -1.27
N ARG A 151 23.43 14.16 0.02
CA ARG A 151 23.81 12.79 0.42
C ARG A 151 22.62 11.82 0.40
N MET A 152 21.39 12.32 0.53
CA MET A 152 20.19 11.49 0.41
C MET A 152 19.84 11.14 -1.04
N ALA A 153 20.05 12.08 -1.97
CA ALA A 153 19.83 11.86 -3.39
C ALA A 153 20.75 10.76 -3.99
N TYR A 154 21.92 10.52 -3.41
CA TYR A 154 22.87 9.51 -3.89
C TYR A 154 22.55 8.07 -3.44
N LEU A 155 21.82 7.89 -2.33
CA LEU A 155 21.41 6.57 -1.83
C LEU A 155 20.18 6.02 -2.56
N LEU A 156 19.34 6.89 -3.12
CA LEU A 156 18.16 6.51 -3.91
C LEU A 156 18.52 5.77 -5.22
N ARG A 157 19.74 5.96 -5.74
CA ARG A 157 20.21 5.35 -7.00
C ARG A 157 20.69 3.90 -6.86
N LYS A 158 20.97 3.42 -5.64
CA LYS A 158 21.48 2.06 -5.39
C LYS A 158 20.38 1.01 -5.12
N THR A 159 19.15 1.44 -4.88
CA THR A 159 18.04 0.56 -4.49
C THR A 159 17.30 -0.06 -5.68
N ILE A 160 17.59 0.38 -6.92
CA ILE A 160 16.81 -0.03 -8.11
C ILE A 160 17.48 -1.17 -8.92
N CYS A 161 18.69 -1.63 -8.57
CA CYS A 161 19.44 -2.61 -9.39
C CYS A 161 19.67 -3.99 -8.78
N SER A 162 18.96 -4.40 -7.73
CA SER A 162 19.17 -5.73 -7.14
C SER A 162 17.86 -6.40 -6.78
N GLN A 163 17.25 -7.10 -7.75
CA GLN A 163 16.56 -8.38 -7.56
C GLN A 163 15.97 -8.94 -8.89
N ALA A 164 16.73 -8.85 -9.98
CA ALA A 164 16.36 -9.48 -11.26
C ALA A 164 16.89 -10.92 -11.35
N GLY A 165 16.56 -11.77 -10.38
CA GLY A 165 17.01 -13.15 -10.42
C GLY A 165 16.47 -13.98 -9.30
N ARG A 166 15.29 -14.57 -9.50
CA ARG A 166 15.05 -16.02 -9.41
C ARG A 166 13.57 -16.38 -9.47
N LEU A 167 13.37 -17.62 -9.88
CA LEU A 167 12.16 -18.45 -9.96
C LEU A 167 11.36 -18.33 -11.26
N ALA A 168 10.90 -19.42 -11.87
CA ALA A 168 11.23 -20.83 -11.73
C ALA A 168 10.61 -21.55 -12.95
N GLU A 169 11.26 -22.63 -13.40
CA GLU A 169 10.79 -23.54 -14.43
C GLU A 169 9.52 -24.29 -13.97
N PRO A 170 8.51 -24.51 -14.84
CA PRO A 170 7.42 -25.41 -14.50
C PRO A 170 7.79 -26.87 -14.83
N MET A 171 7.70 -27.74 -13.82
CA MET A 171 7.79 -29.19 -13.96
C MET A 171 6.54 -29.75 -14.64
N ALA A 172 6.76 -30.64 -15.60
CA ALA A 172 5.73 -31.48 -16.22
C ALA A 172 5.43 -32.69 -15.34
N ILE A 173 4.15 -32.99 -15.14
CA ILE A 173 3.68 -34.17 -14.40
C ILE A 173 2.86 -35.05 -15.34
N SER A 174 3.23 -36.33 -15.39
CA SER A 174 2.57 -37.38 -16.15
C SER A 174 1.43 -38.00 -15.35
N HIS A 175 0.34 -38.32 -16.03
CA HIS A 175 -0.93 -38.77 -15.48
C HIS A 175 -1.13 -40.27 -15.78
N GLU A 176 -1.41 -41.09 -14.77
CA GLU A 176 -1.85 -42.49 -14.96
C GLU A 176 -3.03 -42.85 -14.05
N ASN A 177 -3.85 -43.78 -14.56
CA ASN A 177 -5.30 -43.71 -14.47
C ASN A 177 -5.94 -44.63 -13.41
N LYS A 178 -6.94 -44.07 -12.70
CA LYS A 178 -8.21 -44.66 -12.15
C LYS A 178 -8.69 -44.00 -10.84
N LEU A 179 -7.85 -43.17 -10.20
CA LEU A 179 -8.24 -42.10 -9.26
C LEU A 179 -8.86 -40.87 -9.97
N LEU A 180 -9.23 -41.04 -11.25
CA LEU A 180 -9.40 -39.98 -12.24
C LEU A 180 -10.58 -39.05 -11.97
N THR A 181 -11.74 -39.57 -11.58
CA THR A 181 -12.95 -38.74 -11.55
C THR A 181 -12.90 -37.71 -10.42
N PHE A 182 -12.41 -38.11 -9.25
CA PHE A 182 -12.18 -37.17 -8.14
C PHE A 182 -11.03 -36.21 -8.47
N ALA A 183 -9.94 -36.72 -9.08
CA ALA A 183 -8.84 -35.89 -9.53
C ALA A 183 -9.28 -34.83 -10.56
N HIS A 184 -10.17 -35.16 -11.49
CA HIS A 184 -10.70 -34.22 -12.48
C HIS A 184 -11.63 -33.18 -11.85
N CYS A 185 -12.47 -33.55 -10.89
CA CYS A 185 -13.27 -32.57 -10.16
C CYS A 185 -12.37 -31.59 -9.39
N PHE A 186 -11.31 -32.11 -8.77
CA PHE A 186 -10.33 -31.31 -8.06
C PHE A 186 -9.50 -30.43 -9.01
N GLU A 187 -9.11 -30.94 -10.17
CA GLU A 187 -8.40 -30.21 -11.21
C GLU A 187 -9.25 -29.06 -11.76
N VAL A 188 -10.51 -29.31 -12.13
CA VAL A 188 -11.44 -28.26 -12.59
C VAL A 188 -11.68 -27.22 -11.51
N PHE A 189 -11.75 -27.63 -10.24
CA PHE A 189 -11.82 -26.71 -9.11
C PHE A 189 -10.58 -25.82 -9.05
N LEU A 190 -9.37 -26.39 -9.11
CA LEU A 190 -8.11 -25.64 -9.04
C LEU A 190 -7.93 -24.70 -10.25
N ILE A 191 -8.27 -25.16 -11.45
CA ILE A 191 -8.21 -24.35 -12.67
C ILE A 191 -9.19 -23.18 -12.54
N THR A 192 -10.46 -23.46 -12.23
CA THR A 192 -11.48 -22.40 -12.07
C THR A 192 -11.05 -21.39 -11.00
N TYR A 193 -10.56 -21.89 -9.86
CA TYR A 193 -10.08 -21.05 -8.78
C TYR A 193 -8.89 -20.18 -9.20
N GLY A 194 -7.93 -20.74 -9.94
CA GLY A 194 -6.77 -20.00 -10.44
C GLY A 194 -7.17 -18.91 -11.42
N PHE A 195 -7.99 -19.23 -12.43
CA PHE A 195 -8.41 -18.27 -13.44
C PHE A 195 -9.36 -17.21 -12.87
N MET A 196 -10.44 -17.61 -12.20
CA MET A 196 -11.39 -16.64 -11.62
C MET A 196 -10.76 -15.83 -10.49
N GLY A 197 -9.89 -16.45 -9.69
CA GLY A 197 -9.14 -15.77 -8.63
C GLY A 197 -8.24 -14.67 -9.18
N LEU A 198 -7.47 -14.96 -10.21
CA LEU A 198 -6.62 -13.95 -10.86
C LEU A 198 -7.43 -12.84 -11.54
N GLU A 199 -8.57 -13.17 -12.16
CA GLU A 199 -9.45 -12.17 -12.78
C GLU A 199 -10.05 -11.23 -11.73
N VAL A 200 -10.49 -11.74 -10.58
CA VAL A 200 -10.98 -10.89 -9.47
C VAL A 200 -9.86 -10.00 -8.94
N VAL A 201 -8.65 -10.54 -8.75
CA VAL A 201 -7.48 -9.74 -8.35
C VAL A 201 -7.17 -8.65 -9.38
N ALA A 202 -7.30 -8.95 -10.68
CA ALA A 202 -7.11 -7.94 -11.73
C ALA A 202 -8.12 -6.79 -11.62
N MET A 203 -9.38 -7.10 -11.29
CA MET A 203 -10.41 -6.08 -11.08
C MET A 203 -10.11 -5.19 -9.87
N ASP A 204 -9.65 -5.78 -8.77
CA ASP A 204 -9.28 -5.04 -7.57
C ASP A 204 -8.10 -4.08 -7.86
N LEU A 205 -7.06 -4.58 -8.55
CA LEU A 205 -5.89 -3.79 -8.92
C LEU A 205 -6.21 -2.64 -9.89
N ASP A 206 -7.31 -2.72 -10.65
CA ASP A 206 -7.74 -1.66 -11.56
C ASP A 206 -8.26 -0.40 -10.82
N ASN A 207 -8.70 -0.51 -9.55
CA ASN A 207 -9.20 0.61 -8.76
C ASN A 207 -8.55 0.71 -7.37
N PRO A 208 -7.27 1.13 -7.27
CA PRO A 208 -6.54 1.16 -6.00
C PRO A 208 -7.03 2.20 -4.97
N PHE A 209 -7.99 3.06 -5.34
CA PHE A 209 -8.54 4.13 -4.51
C PHE A 209 -10.00 3.87 -4.10
N GLY A 210 -10.48 2.63 -4.24
CA GLY A 210 -11.81 2.24 -3.80
C GLY A 210 -11.92 2.10 -2.28
N ASP A 211 -12.98 1.39 -1.88
CA ASP A 211 -13.29 1.09 -0.48
C ASP A 211 -13.00 -0.39 -0.13
N ASP A 212 -12.28 -1.12 -0.99
CA ASP A 212 -11.94 -2.51 -0.70
C ASP A 212 -10.91 -2.59 0.43
N PRO A 213 -10.89 -3.69 1.21
CA PRO A 213 -9.93 -3.87 2.31
C PRO A 213 -8.46 -3.82 1.89
N ASN A 214 -8.17 -3.99 0.60
CA ASN A 214 -6.83 -4.01 0.03
C ASN A 214 -6.49 -2.73 -0.75
N ASP A 215 -7.39 -1.74 -0.78
CA ASP A 215 -7.14 -0.45 -1.42
C ASP A 215 -6.24 0.44 -0.56
N PHE A 216 -5.76 1.55 -1.15
CA PHE A 216 -4.97 2.52 -0.39
C PHE A 216 -5.83 3.21 0.65
N ASP A 217 -5.38 3.17 1.91
CA ASP A 217 -5.96 4.00 2.98
C ASP A 217 -5.53 5.46 2.81
N ASN A 218 -6.18 6.14 1.88
CA ASN A 218 -5.97 7.56 1.58
C ASN A 218 -6.21 8.44 2.81
N SER A 219 -7.10 7.99 3.71
CA SER A 219 -7.44 8.71 4.93
C SER A 219 -6.28 8.66 5.93
N ALA A 220 -5.68 7.49 6.13
CA ALA A 220 -4.49 7.35 6.98
C ALA A 220 -3.27 8.06 6.38
N LEU A 221 -3.10 8.00 5.05
CA LEU A 221 -2.04 8.74 4.36
C LEU A 221 -2.18 10.25 4.52
N ALA A 222 -3.40 10.79 4.35
CA ALA A 222 -3.69 12.20 4.58
C ALA A 222 -3.49 12.58 6.06
N CYS A 223 -3.97 11.75 7.00
CA CYS A 223 -3.78 11.94 8.43
C CYS A 223 -2.28 12.03 8.79
N THR A 224 -1.47 11.13 8.24
CA THR A 224 -0.01 11.13 8.43
C THR A 224 0.63 12.42 7.88
N ALA A 225 0.20 12.90 6.71
CA ALA A 225 0.69 14.15 6.14
C ALA A 225 0.32 15.37 7.00
N TYR A 226 -0.90 15.38 7.54
CA TYR A 226 -1.33 16.44 8.46
C TYR A 226 -0.57 16.38 9.78
N GLU A 227 -0.33 15.20 10.35
CA GLU A 227 0.45 15.02 11.58
C GLU A 227 1.88 15.56 11.41
N ASP A 228 2.55 15.22 10.30
CA ASP A 228 3.87 15.77 9.98
C ASP A 228 3.85 17.30 9.89
N THR A 229 2.80 17.87 9.29
CA THR A 229 2.63 19.32 9.17
C THR A 229 2.43 19.96 10.55
N TYR A 230 1.60 19.36 11.41
CA TYR A 230 1.36 19.85 12.77
C TYR A 230 2.61 19.81 13.64
N LEU A 231 3.37 18.70 13.59
CA LEU A 231 4.61 18.57 14.33
C LEU A 231 5.63 19.61 13.88
N THR A 232 5.73 19.86 12.56
CA THR A 232 6.67 20.85 12.04
C THR A 232 6.30 22.27 12.49
N ILE A 233 5.01 22.62 12.51
CA ILE A 233 4.55 23.93 13.00
C ILE A 233 4.74 24.04 14.52
N LEU A 234 4.45 22.98 15.27
CA LEU A 234 4.66 22.94 16.71
C LEU A 234 6.13 23.22 17.08
N ASP A 235 7.07 22.63 16.33
CA ASP A 235 8.50 22.78 16.57
C ASP A 235 9.02 24.19 16.27
N ILE A 236 8.39 24.93 15.34
CA ILE A 236 8.88 26.22 14.83
C ILE A 236 8.12 27.40 15.43
N ASP A 237 6.79 27.37 15.34
CA ASP A 237 5.93 28.47 15.74
C ASP A 237 5.34 28.28 17.15
N GLY A 238 5.43 27.06 17.71
CA GLY A 238 4.91 26.72 19.03
C GLY A 238 3.49 26.16 19.02
N ASP A 239 2.98 25.86 20.21
CA ASP A 239 1.71 25.17 20.43
C ASP A 239 0.49 26.03 20.07
N GLU A 240 0.57 27.36 20.22
CA GLU A 240 -0.50 28.29 19.87
C GLU A 240 -0.88 28.19 18.38
N TRP A 241 0.10 28.26 17.48
CA TRP A 241 -0.14 28.23 16.03
C TRP A 241 -0.58 26.86 15.55
N MET A 242 -0.01 25.79 16.11
CA MET A 242 -0.44 24.42 15.85
C MET A 242 -1.92 24.23 16.24
N ASN A 243 -2.33 24.67 17.44
CA ASN A 243 -3.72 24.56 17.89
C ASN A 243 -4.68 25.36 17.01
N LYS A 244 -4.27 26.57 16.59
CA LYS A 244 -5.05 27.41 15.67
C LYS A 244 -5.25 26.74 14.30
N LEU A 245 -4.22 26.08 13.76
CA LEU A 245 -4.34 25.32 12.52
C LEU A 245 -5.23 24.08 12.72
N ARG A 246 -5.02 23.32 13.80
CA ARG A 246 -5.81 22.13 14.13
C ARG A 246 -7.30 22.45 14.20
N PHE A 247 -7.64 23.55 14.87
CA PHE A 247 -9.01 24.07 14.97
C PHE A 247 -9.61 24.37 13.58
N ARG A 248 -8.86 25.07 12.72
CA ARG A 248 -9.31 25.40 11.35
C ARG A 248 -9.54 24.16 10.48
N VAL A 249 -8.67 23.15 10.59
CA VAL A 249 -8.77 21.91 9.80
C VAL A 249 -9.96 21.06 10.25
N HIS A 250 -10.27 21.02 11.55
CA HIS A 250 -11.38 20.21 12.08
C HIS A 250 -12.74 20.90 11.96
N GLY A 251 -12.80 22.12 11.42
CA GLY A 251 -14.06 22.76 11.03
C GLY A 251 -15.08 22.92 12.16
N GLN A 252 -14.64 23.07 13.42
CA GLN A 252 -15.53 23.62 14.44
C GLN A 252 -15.66 25.11 14.16
N GLU A 253 -16.65 25.49 13.35
CA GLU A 253 -16.99 26.89 13.03
C GLU A 253 -17.50 27.72 14.24
N GLY A 254 -17.42 27.20 15.46
CA GLY A 254 -17.90 27.87 16.67
C GLY A 254 -16.80 27.99 17.72
N ASP A 255 -16.44 29.23 18.02
CA ASP A 255 -15.61 29.67 19.15
C ASP A 255 -14.16 29.15 19.18
N CYS A 256 -13.27 29.84 18.45
CA CYS A 256 -11.85 29.86 18.83
C CYS A 256 -11.76 30.43 20.26
N PRO A 257 -11.27 29.69 21.27
CA PRO A 257 -11.11 30.23 22.64
C PRO A 257 -9.98 31.25 22.75
N PHE A 258 -9.23 31.49 21.67
CA PHE A 258 -8.17 32.46 21.61
C PHE A 258 -8.74 33.82 21.18
N PRO A 259 -8.49 34.89 21.94
CA PRO A 259 -8.92 36.22 21.56
C PRO A 259 -8.30 36.57 20.20
N ASP A 260 -9.13 37.04 19.28
CA ASP A 260 -8.64 37.57 18.01
C ASP A 260 -7.59 38.65 18.29
N GLU A 261 -6.35 38.42 17.85
CA GLU A 261 -5.21 39.34 17.99
C GLU A 261 -5.50 40.71 17.31
N LYS A 262 -6.53 40.76 16.45
CA LYS A 262 -7.04 42.02 15.91
C LYS A 262 -7.69 42.92 16.98
N THR A 263 -8.07 42.37 18.13
CA THR A 263 -8.69 43.11 19.23
C THR A 263 -7.66 43.69 20.20
N SER A 264 -6.45 43.11 20.30
CA SER A 264 -5.38 43.60 21.19
C SER A 264 -4.59 44.77 20.58
N LEU A 265 -4.38 44.80 19.26
CA LEU A 265 -3.67 45.91 18.59
C LEU A 265 -4.46 47.22 18.54
N LEU A 266 -5.79 47.17 18.67
CA LEU A 266 -6.65 48.36 18.77
C LEU A 266 -6.79 48.89 20.21
N SER A 267 -6.35 48.13 21.22
CA SER A 267 -6.40 48.53 22.64
C SER A 267 -5.15 49.28 23.10
N SER A 268 -4.05 49.26 22.35
CA SER A 268 -2.78 49.89 22.72
C SER A 268 -2.52 51.24 22.04
N THR A 269 -3.53 51.82 21.38
CA THR A 269 -3.44 53.12 20.68
C THR A 269 -4.32 54.22 21.28
N VAL A 270 -4.76 54.07 22.54
CA VAL A 270 -5.45 55.13 23.31
C VAL A 270 -4.75 55.37 24.62
#